data_AF-A0A212JWI6-F1
#
_entry.id   AF-A0A212JWI6-F1
#
_cell.length_a   1.000
_cell.length_b   1.000
_cell.length_c   1.000
_cell.angle_alpha   90.00
_cell.angle_beta   90.00
_cell.angle_gamma   90.00
#
_symmetry.space_group_name_H-M   'P 1'
#
loop_
_entity.id
_entity.type
_entity.pdbx_description
1 polymer ?
#
loop_
_entity_poly.entity_id
_entity_poly.type
_entity_poly.pdbx_seq_one_letter_code
_entity_poly.pdbx_strand_id
1 'polypeptide(L)'
;MAKTSGSNSKPPKSGGLRENDSNYKGKVGKIESLTSISNPAVYKSVKEGISRFHSVLGVRQKDIKIATLEAGVGGVHITANGVSKQVVLNKSVFNGKGTTTQSIAKWAEAGYKSGHLTKTNKPVAHIITHELAHATWNESLTAPNVRAASKSVNSLYNKWKGDSKKSGYGNYAKTNVNEFFAEVSTKAVHGTADKYTKSLKSIIQKYKL
;
A
#
# COMPACT_ATOMS: atom_id res chain seq x y z
N MET A 1 4.18 -6.64 -42.97
CA MET A 1 3.10 -6.72 -41.96
C MET A 1 3.69 -6.50 -40.57
N ALA A 2 3.37 -5.37 -39.92
CA ALA A 2 3.84 -5.06 -38.58
C ALA A 2 3.05 -5.87 -37.52
N LYS A 3 3.76 -6.57 -36.64
CA LYS A 3 3.18 -7.19 -35.43
C LYS A 3 3.68 -6.41 -34.20
N THR A 4 2.76 -5.72 -33.55
CA THR A 4 2.96 -4.94 -32.33
C THR A 4 3.19 -5.86 -31.14
N SER A 5 4.37 -5.81 -30.52
CA SER A 5 4.69 -6.54 -29.29
C SER A 5 4.47 -5.64 -28.07
N GLY A 6 3.20 -5.51 -27.66
CA GLY A 6 2.83 -4.93 -26.38
C GLY A 6 3.33 -5.84 -25.24
N SER A 7 4.27 -5.34 -24.44
CA SER A 7 4.83 -6.09 -23.31
C SER A 7 3.74 -6.31 -22.25
N ASN A 8 3.39 -7.57 -22.07
CA ASN A 8 2.41 -8.08 -21.12
C ASN A 8 2.95 -7.95 -19.68
N SER A 9 2.92 -6.75 -19.10
CA SER A 9 3.04 -6.60 -17.65
C SER A 9 1.69 -6.93 -16.99
N LYS A 10 1.27 -8.20 -17.09
CA LYS A 10 0.21 -8.73 -16.22
C LYS A 10 0.79 -8.82 -14.81
N PRO A 11 0.13 -8.30 -13.77
CA PRO A 11 0.50 -8.68 -12.42
C PRO A 11 0.37 -10.21 -12.34
N PRO A 12 1.33 -10.92 -11.71
CA PRO A 12 1.25 -12.36 -11.59
C PRO A 12 -0.09 -12.77 -10.95
N LYS A 13 -0.57 -13.99 -11.21
CA LYS A 13 -1.70 -14.60 -10.47
C LYS A 13 -1.47 -14.61 -8.95
N SER A 14 -0.23 -14.42 -8.54
CA SER A 14 0.28 -14.28 -7.17
C SER A 14 0.98 -12.93 -6.94
N GLY A 15 0.61 -11.89 -7.70
CA GLY A 15 1.22 -10.56 -7.71
C GLY A 15 0.75 -9.68 -6.56
N GLY A 16 1.22 -10.04 -5.38
CA GLY A 16 1.35 -9.28 -4.15
C GLY A 16 2.40 -10.03 -3.33
N LEU A 17 3.14 -9.34 -2.47
CA LEU A 17 4.28 -9.89 -1.73
C LEU A 17 3.98 -11.33 -1.27
N ARG A 18 4.78 -12.28 -1.76
CA ARG A 18 4.66 -13.69 -1.37
C ARG A 18 4.76 -13.75 0.16
N GLU A 19 3.87 -14.54 0.73
CA GLU A 19 3.72 -14.88 2.15
C GLU A 19 4.86 -14.42 3.07
N ASN A 20 4.50 -13.59 4.07
CA ASN A 20 5.34 -13.11 5.18
C ASN A 20 6.35 -12.01 4.87
N ASP A 21 5.92 -10.83 4.43
CA ASP A 21 6.81 -9.67 4.41
C ASP A 21 6.35 -8.51 5.29
N SER A 22 6.45 -8.73 6.60
CA SER A 22 6.88 -7.67 7.52
C SER A 22 8.36 -7.29 7.32
N ASN A 23 9.10 -7.94 6.40
CA ASN A 23 10.56 -7.84 6.26
C ASN A 23 11.04 -8.12 4.81
N TYR A 24 10.62 -7.32 3.81
CA TYR A 24 11.04 -7.50 2.40
C TYR A 24 12.47 -8.00 2.26
N LYS A 25 12.62 -9.29 1.89
CA LYS A 25 13.93 -9.96 1.78
C LYS A 25 14.55 -9.84 0.38
N GLY A 26 13.80 -9.30 -0.57
CA GLY A 26 14.28 -9.06 -1.93
C GLY A 26 15.29 -7.91 -2.00
N LYS A 27 16.01 -7.82 -3.11
CA LYS A 27 17.01 -6.77 -3.30
C LYS A 27 16.33 -5.44 -3.64
N VAL A 28 16.50 -4.44 -2.79
CA VAL A 28 16.19 -3.05 -3.13
C VAL A 28 17.35 -2.50 -3.97
N GLY A 29 17.07 -2.13 -5.22
CA GLY A 29 18.06 -1.52 -6.11
C GLY A 29 18.46 -0.11 -5.67
N LYS A 30 19.13 0.62 -6.58
CA LYS A 30 19.52 2.02 -6.31
C LYS A 30 18.29 2.87 -5.96
N ILE A 31 18.33 3.49 -4.78
CA ILE A 31 17.28 4.39 -4.29
C ILE A 31 17.40 5.74 -4.98
N GLU A 32 16.27 6.23 -5.49
CA GLU A 32 16.15 7.53 -6.14
C GLU A 32 15.07 8.38 -5.45
N SER A 33 15.18 9.70 -5.63
CA SER A 33 14.16 10.64 -5.16
C SER A 33 12.82 10.37 -5.87
N LEU A 34 11.71 10.61 -5.17
CA LEU A 34 10.38 10.60 -5.80
C LEU A 34 10.28 11.59 -6.96
N THR A 35 11.07 12.67 -6.94
CA THR A 35 11.16 13.66 -8.02
C THR A 35 11.81 13.10 -9.30
N SER A 36 12.38 11.89 -9.27
CA SER A 36 12.91 11.25 -10.49
C SER A 36 11.83 10.63 -11.37
N ILE A 37 10.57 10.57 -10.89
CA ILE A 37 9.43 10.15 -11.72
C ILE A 37 9.30 11.11 -12.90
N SER A 38 9.58 10.58 -14.09
CA SER A 38 9.66 11.34 -15.33
C SER A 38 8.30 11.82 -15.83
N ASN A 39 7.25 11.01 -15.65
CA ASN A 39 5.90 11.37 -16.08
C ASN A 39 5.23 12.33 -15.07
N PRO A 40 4.95 13.60 -15.44
CA PRO A 40 4.41 14.59 -14.50
C PRO A 40 3.03 14.23 -13.96
N ALA A 41 2.19 13.57 -14.76
CA ALA A 41 0.86 13.14 -14.31
C ALA A 41 0.96 12.03 -13.26
N VAL A 42 1.89 11.10 -13.43
CA VAL A 42 2.16 10.04 -12.44
C VAL A 42 2.70 10.65 -11.15
N TYR A 43 3.71 11.53 -11.25
CA TYR A 43 4.27 12.22 -10.08
C TYR A 43 3.20 13.00 -9.32
N LYS A 44 2.34 13.75 -10.03
CA LYS A 44 1.20 14.47 -9.45
C LYS A 44 0.24 13.51 -8.74
N SER A 45 -0.18 12.42 -9.37
CA SER A 45 -1.11 11.45 -8.76
C SER A 45 -0.53 10.77 -7.51
N VAL A 46 0.78 10.48 -7.49
CA VAL A 46 1.44 9.94 -6.28
C VAL A 46 1.40 10.97 -5.15
N LYS A 47 1.74 12.24 -5.44
CA LYS A 47 1.66 13.32 -4.44
C LYS A 47 0.25 13.56 -3.91
N GLU A 48 -0.76 13.50 -4.79
CA GLU A 48 -2.16 13.60 -4.39
C GLU A 48 -2.57 12.43 -3.50
N GLY A 49 -2.10 11.21 -3.79
CA GLY A 49 -2.28 10.02 -2.94
C GLY A 49 -1.71 10.24 -1.53
N ILE A 50 -0.46 10.69 -1.45
CA ILE A 50 0.21 11.03 -0.18
C ILE A 50 -0.57 12.11 0.59
N SER A 51 -0.91 13.21 -0.09
CA SER A 51 -1.64 14.32 0.52
C SER A 51 -3.00 13.89 1.06
N ARG A 52 -3.72 13.05 0.32
CA ARG A 52 -5.03 12.54 0.74
C ARG A 52 -4.89 11.58 1.93
N PHE A 53 -3.88 10.72 1.94
CA PHE A 53 -3.58 9.85 3.07
C PHE A 53 -3.36 10.66 4.35
N HIS A 54 -2.53 11.71 4.27
CA HIS A 54 -2.28 12.62 5.40
C HIS A 54 -3.56 13.34 5.86
N SER A 55 -4.36 13.86 4.92
CA SER A 55 -5.60 14.57 5.25
C SER A 55 -6.65 13.67 5.88
N VAL A 56 -6.83 12.44 5.37
CA VAL A 56 -7.89 11.55 5.82
C VAL A 56 -7.54 10.86 7.14
N LEU A 57 -6.30 10.41 7.32
CA LEU A 57 -5.88 9.66 8.51
C LEU A 57 -5.20 10.54 9.58
N GLY A 58 -4.77 11.76 9.24
CA GLY A 58 -4.13 12.67 10.19
C GLY A 58 -2.66 12.34 10.50
N VAL A 59 -2.02 11.53 9.66
CA VAL A 59 -0.65 11.04 9.83
C VAL A 59 0.31 11.77 8.89
N ARG A 60 1.61 11.73 9.17
CA ARG A 60 2.63 12.36 8.32
C ARG A 60 3.78 11.40 8.06
N GLN A 61 3.84 10.85 6.85
CA GLN A 61 5.03 10.12 6.36
C GLN A 61 5.68 10.91 5.23
N LYS A 62 7.00 11.08 5.31
CA LYS A 62 7.74 12.03 4.46
C LYS A 62 8.84 11.39 3.62
N ASP A 63 9.37 10.24 4.02
CA ASP A 63 10.48 9.61 3.30
C ASP A 63 9.95 8.58 2.29
N ILE A 64 9.51 9.09 1.13
CA ILE A 64 9.05 8.28 -0.01
C ILE A 64 10.10 8.34 -1.12
N LYS A 65 10.49 7.17 -1.63
CA LYS A 65 11.51 6.98 -2.66
C LYS A 65 11.01 6.07 -3.77
N ILE A 66 11.81 5.94 -4.81
CA ILE A 66 11.61 4.98 -5.88
C ILE A 66 12.88 4.15 -6.08
N ALA A 67 12.76 2.85 -6.30
CA ALA A 67 13.88 1.97 -6.58
C ALA A 67 13.44 0.80 -7.45
N THR A 68 14.40 0.13 -8.11
CA THR A 68 14.10 -1.15 -8.75
C THR A 68 13.80 -2.19 -7.67
N LEU A 69 12.61 -2.77 -7.72
CA LEU A 69 12.19 -3.90 -6.89
C LEU A 69 11.87 -5.09 -7.80
N GLU A 70 11.74 -6.27 -7.20
CA GLU A 70 11.40 -7.50 -7.92
C GLU A 70 10.07 -7.41 -8.70
N ALA A 71 9.96 -8.23 -9.75
CA ALA A 71 8.77 -8.27 -10.58
C ALA A 71 7.53 -8.68 -9.75
N GLY A 72 6.45 -7.94 -9.91
CA GLY A 72 5.19 -8.18 -9.17
C GLY A 72 5.08 -7.45 -7.83
N VAL A 73 6.12 -6.72 -7.40
CA VAL A 73 6.08 -5.85 -6.21
C VAL A 73 5.67 -4.43 -6.61
N GLY A 74 4.64 -3.87 -5.98
CA GLY A 74 4.20 -2.49 -6.22
C GLY A 74 5.07 -1.45 -5.48
N GLY A 75 5.39 -1.76 -4.23
CA GLY A 75 6.22 -0.98 -3.34
C GLY A 75 6.53 -1.79 -2.09
N VAL A 76 7.34 -1.22 -1.21
CA VAL A 76 7.65 -1.78 0.11
C VAL A 76 7.80 -0.67 1.14
N HIS A 77 7.48 -0.97 2.38
CA HIS A 77 7.91 -0.18 3.54
C HIS A 77 9.15 -0.81 4.19
N ILE A 78 10.12 0.03 4.53
CA ILE A 78 11.35 -0.36 5.22
C ILE A 78 11.27 0.07 6.68
N THR A 79 11.37 -0.90 7.58
CA THR A 79 11.56 -0.70 9.01
C THR A 79 13.01 -1.02 9.38
N ALA A 80 13.65 -0.20 10.20
CA ALA A 80 14.98 -0.50 10.74
C ALA A 80 15.05 -0.13 12.23
N ASN A 81 15.54 -1.05 13.05
CA ASN A 81 15.63 -0.91 14.51
C ASN A 81 14.29 -0.51 15.16
N GLY A 82 13.19 -1.04 14.63
CA GLY A 82 11.83 -0.74 15.09
C GLY A 82 11.31 0.66 14.74
N VAL A 83 11.99 1.36 13.83
CA VAL A 83 11.60 2.70 13.36
C VAL A 83 11.23 2.63 11.89
N SER A 84 10.14 3.32 11.54
CA SER A 84 9.71 3.53 10.16
C SER A 84 10.77 4.36 9.44
N LYS A 85 11.42 3.79 8.42
CA LYS A 85 12.45 4.48 7.65
C LYS A 85 11.88 5.06 6.38
N GLN A 86 11.48 4.20 5.45
CA GLN A 86 11.22 4.62 4.08
C GLN A 86 10.08 3.84 3.46
N VAL A 87 9.30 4.53 2.62
CA VAL A 87 8.43 3.88 1.63
C VAL A 87 9.16 3.91 0.29
N VAL A 88 9.29 2.76 -0.36
CA VAL A 88 9.96 2.63 -1.66
C VAL A 88 8.96 2.10 -2.67
N LEU A 89 8.63 2.93 -3.66
CA LEU A 89 7.80 2.52 -4.80
C LEU A 89 8.63 1.79 -5.84
N ASN A 90 8.06 0.79 -6.51
CA ASN A 90 8.77 0.07 -7.58
C ASN A 90 8.91 0.96 -8.82
N LYS A 91 10.16 1.18 -9.24
CA LYS A 91 10.51 1.93 -10.44
C LYS A 91 9.85 1.37 -11.69
N SER A 92 9.74 0.05 -11.83
CA SER A 92 9.10 -0.56 -13.00
C SER A 92 7.61 -0.23 -13.12
N VAL A 93 6.93 0.02 -11.99
CA VAL A 93 5.51 0.38 -11.95
C VAL A 93 5.31 1.89 -12.12
N PHE A 94 6.13 2.71 -11.45
CA PHE A 94 5.92 4.16 -11.33
C PHE A 94 6.79 5.04 -12.23
N ASN A 95 7.86 4.51 -12.80
CA ASN A 95 8.80 5.26 -13.63
C ASN A 95 9.50 4.38 -14.67
N GLY A 96 8.81 3.33 -15.14
CA GLY A 96 9.25 2.49 -16.24
C GLY A 96 9.05 3.19 -17.57
N LYS A 97 9.65 2.63 -18.63
CA LYS A 97 9.45 3.14 -19.99
C LYS A 97 7.95 3.06 -20.36
N GLY A 98 7.35 4.20 -20.68
CA GLY A 98 5.93 4.28 -21.05
C GLY A 98 4.94 4.22 -19.88
N THR A 99 5.39 4.36 -18.64
CA THR A 99 4.50 4.43 -17.47
C THR A 99 3.55 5.64 -17.57
N THR A 100 2.26 5.38 -17.32
CA THR A 100 1.18 6.38 -17.25
C THR A 100 0.34 6.15 -16.00
N THR A 101 -0.55 7.08 -15.66
CA THR A 101 -1.52 6.86 -14.57
C THR A 101 -2.44 5.69 -14.91
N GLN A 102 -2.79 5.48 -16.18
CA GLN A 102 -3.59 4.34 -16.63
C GLN A 102 -2.86 3.01 -16.49
N SER A 103 -1.54 2.94 -16.73
CA SER A 103 -0.79 1.69 -16.53
C SER A 103 -0.75 1.28 -15.05
N ILE A 104 -0.58 2.26 -14.15
CA ILE A 104 -0.63 2.02 -12.70
C ILE A 104 -2.03 1.62 -12.27
N ALA A 105 -3.07 2.30 -12.79
CA ALA A 105 -4.46 1.94 -12.51
C ALA A 105 -4.76 0.50 -12.92
N LYS A 106 -4.37 0.11 -14.15
CA LYS A 106 -4.52 -1.27 -14.66
C LYS A 106 -3.82 -2.30 -13.78
N TRP A 107 -2.65 -1.96 -13.23
CA TRP A 107 -1.94 -2.83 -12.30
C TRP A 107 -2.79 -3.11 -11.05
N ALA A 108 -3.29 -2.04 -10.40
CA ALA A 108 -4.13 -2.19 -9.20
C ALA A 108 -5.48 -2.85 -9.49
N GLU A 109 -6.12 -2.51 -10.62
CA GLU A 109 -7.39 -3.09 -11.07
C GLU A 109 -7.28 -4.58 -11.34
N ALA A 110 -6.15 -5.06 -11.84
CA ALA A 110 -5.92 -6.49 -11.99
C ALA A 110 -5.85 -7.20 -10.62
N GLY A 111 -5.27 -6.55 -9.60
CA GLY A 111 -5.36 -7.00 -8.21
C GLY A 111 -6.78 -7.00 -7.64
N TYR A 112 -7.63 -6.02 -8.03
CA TYR A 112 -9.05 -6.02 -7.66
C TYR A 112 -9.81 -7.16 -8.34
N LYS A 113 -9.58 -7.38 -9.65
CA LYS A 113 -10.26 -8.40 -10.45
C LYS A 113 -9.93 -9.82 -9.98
N SER A 114 -8.71 -10.06 -9.50
CA SER A 114 -8.33 -11.35 -8.92
C SER A 114 -8.86 -11.56 -7.49
N GLY A 115 -9.47 -10.53 -6.88
CA GLY A 115 -9.87 -10.55 -5.47
C GLY A 115 -8.68 -10.49 -4.50
N HIS A 116 -7.48 -10.20 -4.99
CA HIS A 116 -6.29 -10.09 -4.15
C HIS A 116 -6.29 -8.78 -3.35
N LEU A 117 -6.46 -7.64 -4.02
CA LEU A 117 -6.47 -6.31 -3.40
C LEU A 117 -7.88 -5.83 -3.05
N THR A 118 -7.97 -5.02 -2.00
CA THR A 118 -9.17 -4.32 -1.56
C THR A 118 -9.56 -3.27 -2.56
N LYS A 119 -10.80 -3.32 -3.05
CA LYS A 119 -11.26 -2.43 -4.11
C LYS A 119 -11.40 -1.00 -3.59
N THR A 120 -10.81 -0.05 -4.31
CA THR A 120 -10.95 1.40 -4.06
C THR A 120 -11.39 2.16 -5.31
N ASN A 121 -11.81 3.42 -5.13
CA ASN A 121 -12.21 4.31 -6.22
C ASN A 121 -11.01 5.06 -6.86
N LYS A 122 -9.80 4.89 -6.32
CA LYS A 122 -8.57 5.56 -6.78
C LYS A 122 -7.43 4.56 -6.97
N PRO A 123 -7.49 3.69 -8.01
CA PRO A 123 -6.51 2.61 -8.21
C PRO A 123 -5.07 3.11 -8.34
N VAL A 124 -4.84 4.28 -8.95
CA VAL A 124 -3.50 4.89 -9.07
C VAL A 124 -2.83 5.13 -7.71
N ALA A 125 -3.62 5.43 -6.68
CA ALA A 125 -3.13 5.76 -5.35
C ALA A 125 -3.07 4.54 -4.41
N HIS A 126 -3.53 3.36 -4.84
CA HIS A 126 -3.66 2.18 -3.96
C HIS A 126 -2.32 1.80 -3.34
N ILE A 127 -1.30 1.53 -4.17
CA ILE A 127 0.01 1.05 -3.73
C ILE A 127 0.66 2.04 -2.76
N ILE A 128 0.76 3.32 -3.13
CA ILE A 128 1.40 4.32 -2.25
C ILE A 128 0.65 4.43 -0.91
N THR A 129 -0.67 4.35 -0.91
CA THR A 129 -1.47 4.44 0.31
C THR A 129 -1.30 3.20 1.19
N HIS A 130 -1.18 2.03 0.57
CA HIS A 130 -0.90 0.77 1.23
C HIS A 130 0.47 0.82 1.93
N GLU A 131 1.54 1.23 1.22
CA GLU A 131 2.87 1.32 1.82
C GLU A 131 2.97 2.41 2.91
N LEU A 132 2.27 3.54 2.72
CA LEU A 132 2.19 4.58 3.76
C LEU A 132 1.47 4.09 5.03
N ALA A 133 0.53 3.17 4.88
CA ALA A 133 -0.15 2.57 6.02
C ALA A 133 0.79 1.65 6.82
N HIS A 134 1.60 0.81 6.16
CA HIS A 134 2.67 0.06 6.81
C HIS A 134 3.67 0.98 7.53
N ALA A 135 3.93 2.15 6.94
CA ALA A 135 4.79 3.16 7.56
C ALA A 135 4.19 3.83 8.80
N THR A 136 2.86 3.83 8.93
CA THR A 136 2.12 4.37 10.06
C THR A 136 2.05 3.36 11.20
N TRP A 137 1.80 2.09 10.86
CA TRP A 137 1.74 1.01 11.82
C TRP A 137 2.10 -0.32 11.16
N ASN A 138 2.97 -1.07 11.81
CA ASN A 138 3.18 -2.49 11.59
C ASN A 138 3.73 -3.10 12.90
N GLU A 139 3.68 -4.42 13.02
CA GLU A 139 4.12 -5.13 14.24
C GLU A 139 5.61 -4.98 14.56
N SER A 140 6.45 -4.63 13.58
CA SER A 140 7.88 -4.44 13.78
C SER A 140 8.24 -3.07 14.33
N LEU A 141 7.33 -2.10 14.33
CA LEU A 141 7.55 -0.77 14.89
C LEU A 141 7.46 -0.78 16.43
N THR A 142 8.39 -0.08 17.06
CA THR A 142 8.61 -0.17 18.51
C THR A 142 8.30 1.12 19.27
N ALA A 143 7.86 2.19 18.59
CA ALA A 143 7.46 3.43 19.24
C ALA A 143 6.34 3.18 20.27
N PRO A 144 6.33 3.86 21.44
CA PRO A 144 5.37 3.57 22.51
C PRO A 144 3.90 3.59 22.07
N ASN A 145 3.51 4.61 21.29
CA ASN A 145 2.16 4.75 20.75
C ASN A 145 1.79 3.61 19.79
N VAL A 146 2.73 3.18 18.95
CA VAL A 146 2.54 2.07 18.01
C VAL A 146 2.30 0.77 18.76
N ARG A 147 3.12 0.47 19.79
CA ARG A 147 2.93 -0.72 20.64
C ARG A 147 1.60 -0.67 21.39
N ALA A 148 1.22 0.50 21.91
CA ALA A 148 -0.06 0.68 22.60
C ALA A 148 -1.25 0.43 21.66
N ALA A 149 -1.14 0.85 20.39
CA ALA A 149 -2.17 0.62 19.38
C ALA A 149 -2.32 -0.86 19.01
N SER A 150 -1.27 -1.68 19.13
CA SER A 150 -1.27 -3.08 18.67
C SER A 150 -2.41 -3.91 19.25
N LYS A 151 -2.79 -3.70 20.52
CA LYS A 151 -3.95 -4.40 21.12
C LYS A 151 -5.26 -4.06 20.41
N SER A 152 -5.47 -2.78 20.09
CA SER A 152 -6.67 -2.32 19.39
C SER A 152 -6.69 -2.75 17.93
N VAL A 153 -5.54 -2.70 17.25
CA VAL A 153 -5.43 -3.17 15.86
C VAL A 153 -5.71 -4.67 15.77
N ASN A 154 -5.10 -5.49 16.64
CA ASN A 154 -5.35 -6.93 16.68
C ASN A 154 -6.81 -7.26 17.01
N SER A 155 -7.43 -6.55 17.96
CA SER A 155 -8.85 -6.73 18.25
C SER A 155 -9.73 -6.41 17.04
N LEU A 156 -9.41 -5.34 16.30
CA LEU A 156 -10.14 -4.97 15.09
C LEU A 156 -9.93 -6.02 13.98
N TYR A 157 -8.71 -6.51 13.78
CA TYR A 157 -8.39 -7.56 12.83
C TYR A 157 -9.18 -8.84 13.11
N ASN A 158 -9.21 -9.30 14.37
CA ASN A 158 -9.96 -10.50 14.75
C ASN A 158 -11.47 -10.35 14.53
N LYS A 159 -12.05 -9.19 14.89
CA LYS A 159 -13.46 -8.86 14.60
C LYS A 159 -13.74 -8.88 13.10
N TRP A 160 -12.87 -8.24 12.32
CA TRP A 160 -12.99 -8.22 10.87
C TRP A 160 -12.88 -9.63 10.28
N LYS A 161 -11.92 -10.43 10.73
CA LYS A 161 -11.69 -11.79 10.24
C LYS A 161 -12.92 -12.67 10.45
N GLY A 162 -13.55 -12.59 11.63
CA GLY A 162 -14.77 -13.34 11.97
C GLY A 162 -16.07 -12.87 11.30
N ASP A 163 -16.10 -11.68 10.70
CA ASP A 163 -17.32 -11.16 10.05
C ASP A 163 -17.48 -11.73 8.64
N SER A 164 -18.38 -12.69 8.44
CA SER A 164 -18.67 -13.27 7.12
C SER A 164 -19.44 -12.33 6.17
N LYS A 165 -20.04 -11.25 6.69
CA LYS A 165 -20.84 -10.28 5.92
C LYS A 165 -20.02 -9.12 5.37
N LYS A 166 -18.73 -9.02 5.73
CA LYS A 166 -17.84 -7.98 5.19
C LYS A 166 -17.69 -8.12 3.68
N SER A 167 -17.63 -7.01 2.97
CA SER A 167 -17.49 -6.98 1.51
C SER A 167 -16.54 -5.89 1.06
N GLY A 168 -16.07 -5.99 -0.19
CA GLY A 168 -15.15 -5.02 -0.79
C GLY A 168 -13.69 -5.14 -0.36
N TYR A 169 -13.33 -6.15 0.45
CA TYR A 169 -11.97 -6.43 0.89
C TYR A 169 -11.33 -7.55 0.07
N GLY A 170 -10.04 -7.38 -0.24
CA GLY A 170 -9.24 -8.39 -0.91
C GLY A 170 -8.76 -9.49 0.03
N ASN A 171 -8.33 -10.61 -0.54
CA ASN A 171 -7.73 -11.71 0.21
C ASN A 171 -6.39 -11.32 0.86
N TYR A 172 -5.71 -10.30 0.33
CA TYR A 172 -4.43 -9.85 0.89
C TYR A 172 -4.58 -9.33 2.32
N ALA A 173 -5.67 -8.63 2.65
CA ALA A 173 -5.98 -8.20 4.01
C ALA A 173 -6.17 -9.36 5.01
N LYS A 174 -6.29 -10.61 4.55
CA LYS A 174 -6.44 -11.79 5.42
C LYS A 174 -5.12 -12.42 5.84
N THR A 175 -4.02 -12.13 5.14
CA THR A 175 -2.75 -12.84 5.31
C THR A 175 -2.18 -12.66 6.71
N ASN A 176 -2.16 -11.43 7.21
CA ASN A 176 -1.74 -11.09 8.57
C ASN A 176 -2.31 -9.72 8.98
N VAL A 177 -2.03 -9.30 10.22
CA VAL A 177 -2.54 -8.04 10.79
C VAL A 177 -1.92 -6.79 10.15
N ASN A 178 -0.69 -6.86 9.64
CA ASN A 178 -0.03 -5.74 8.94
C ASN A 178 -0.75 -5.46 7.62
N GLU A 179 -0.99 -6.51 6.82
CA GLU A 179 -1.69 -6.36 5.53
C GLU A 179 -3.16 -5.98 5.72
N PHE A 180 -3.79 -6.48 6.77
CA PHE A 180 -5.09 -5.98 7.21
C PHE A 180 -5.05 -4.47 7.45
N PHE A 181 -4.09 -3.98 8.26
CA PHE A 181 -3.98 -2.56 8.58
C PHE A 181 -3.79 -1.73 7.30
N ALA A 182 -2.92 -2.18 6.39
CA ALA A 182 -2.62 -1.47 5.15
C ALA A 182 -3.78 -1.42 4.17
N GLU A 183 -4.46 -2.54 3.94
CA GLU A 183 -5.59 -2.63 3.03
C GLU A 183 -6.83 -1.90 3.56
N VAL A 184 -7.12 -1.99 4.85
CA VAL A 184 -8.22 -1.24 5.47
C VAL A 184 -7.92 0.27 5.50
N SER A 185 -6.67 0.68 5.77
CA SER A 185 -6.25 2.09 5.64
C SER A 185 -6.47 2.59 4.22
N THR A 186 -6.07 1.80 3.23
CA THR A 186 -6.21 2.15 1.81
C THR A 186 -7.68 2.32 1.42
N LYS A 187 -8.57 1.43 1.90
CA LYS A 187 -10.02 1.58 1.75
C LYS A 187 -10.58 2.78 2.50
N ALA A 188 -10.08 3.11 3.69
CA ALA A 188 -10.53 4.27 4.45
C ALA A 188 -10.23 5.59 3.72
N VAL A 189 -9.12 5.64 2.97
CA VAL A 189 -8.72 6.84 2.22
C VAL A 189 -9.42 6.94 0.87
N HIS A 190 -9.55 5.83 0.13
CA HIS A 190 -9.97 5.85 -1.28
C HIS A 190 -11.23 5.05 -1.62
N GLY A 191 -11.74 4.25 -0.69
CA GLY A 191 -12.89 3.38 -0.89
C GLY A 191 -14.15 3.86 -0.17
N THR A 192 -15.17 3.01 -0.18
CA THR A 192 -16.41 3.24 0.58
C THR A 192 -16.15 2.99 2.06
N ALA A 193 -16.45 3.99 2.90
CA ALA A 193 -16.32 3.85 4.35
C ALA A 193 -17.30 2.82 4.92
N ASP A 194 -16.89 2.13 5.97
CA ASP A 194 -17.66 1.14 6.72
C ASP A 194 -17.22 1.13 8.19
N LYS A 195 -17.76 0.21 8.99
CA LYS A 195 -17.44 0.11 10.42
C LYS A 195 -15.95 -0.15 10.70
N TYR A 196 -15.23 -0.85 9.81
CA TYR A 196 -13.82 -1.21 10.00
C TYR A 196 -12.89 -0.06 9.68
N THR A 197 -13.09 0.59 8.54
CA THR A 197 -12.35 1.80 8.14
C THR A 197 -12.54 2.94 9.15
N LYS A 198 -13.77 3.14 9.67
CA LYS A 198 -14.05 4.12 10.75
C LYS A 198 -13.36 3.77 12.06
N SER A 199 -13.41 2.49 12.47
CA SER A 199 -12.73 2.02 13.68
C SER A 199 -11.21 2.16 13.57
N LEU A 200 -10.64 1.83 12.41
CA LEU A 200 -9.21 1.97 12.15
C LEU A 200 -8.77 3.44 12.25
N LYS A 201 -9.50 4.36 11.61
CA LYS A 201 -9.24 5.79 11.73
C LYS A 201 -9.29 6.27 13.17
N SER A 202 -10.25 5.77 13.96
CA SER A 202 -10.36 6.09 15.38
C SER A 202 -9.17 5.58 16.20
N ILE A 203 -8.63 4.40 15.86
CA ILE A 203 -7.41 3.85 16.46
C ILE A 203 -6.21 4.76 16.14
N ILE A 204 -6.00 5.09 14.86
CA ILE A 204 -4.92 5.97 14.42
C ILE A 204 -4.94 7.30 15.19
N GLN A 205 -6.12 7.92 15.29
CA GLN A 205 -6.29 9.19 16.01
C GLN A 205 -6.07 9.04 17.52
N LYS A 206 -6.63 8.00 18.15
CA LYS A 206 -6.51 7.74 19.59
C LYS A 206 -5.05 7.60 20.02
N TYR A 207 -4.26 6.84 19.26
CA TYR A 207 -2.87 6.57 19.60
C TYR A 207 -1.89 7.55 18.97
N LYS A 208 -2.35 8.54 18.18
CA LYS A 208 -1.49 9.54 17.52
C LYS A 208 -0.37 8.86 16.73
N LEU A 209 -0.77 7.90 15.88
CA LEU A 209 0.15 7.19 14.98
C LEU A 209 0.67 8.11 13.87
#